data_AF-A0AAV6JJS1-F1
#
_entry.id   AF-A0AAV6JJS1-F1
#
_cell.length_a   1.000
_cell.length_b   1.000
_cell.length_c   1.000
_cell.angle_alpha   90.00
_cell.angle_beta   90.00
_cell.angle_gamma   90.00
#
_symmetry.space_group_name_H-M   'P 1'
#
loop_
_entity.id
_entity.type
_entity.pdbx_description
1 polymer ?
#
loop_
_entity_poly.entity_id
_entity_poly.type
_entity_poly.pdbx_seq_one_letter_code
_entity_poly.pdbx_strand_id
1 'polypeptide(L)'
;MVGNSLVQVSTCPTLVSSSLITSTRNSTNFLPHLPPKSQKKLSTIRAASSAETGQSKPPLSKADEKKNPFAIILDIPRTIWRQTSRPLSDFGFGKRSIWEGGVGLFLVSGTVLLALSLAWLRGFQVRSKFRKYLAVFEFAQACGISTGTQVRIRGVTVGNVIRVNPSLKNIEAVVEVEDDKIIIPRNSLVEVNQSGLLMETLIDITPRDPVPAPSVGPLHAECAKEGLIVCDKQKMKGYQGVSLDALVGIFTRIGREVEEIGVANAYMLAQRVSSVIEEARPLLAKIEAMAEDIQPLLAEVHNSGLLKEVEGLTKSLTEASVDLR
;
A
#
# COMPACT_ATOMS: atom_id res chain seq x y z
N MET A 1 43.48 46.91 19.04
CA MET A 1 43.77 47.04 17.60
C MET A 1 43.49 45.69 16.95
N VAL A 2 42.99 45.69 15.72
CA VAL A 2 42.33 44.57 14.99
C VAL A 2 40.85 44.42 15.41
N GLY A 3 39.83 44.63 14.59
CA GLY A 3 39.76 44.87 13.15
C GLY A 3 38.49 44.21 12.61
N ASN A 4 37.35 44.89 12.72
CA ASN A 4 36.05 44.41 12.24
C ASN A 4 35.98 44.45 10.71
N SER A 5 35.45 43.40 10.09
CA SER A 5 35.05 43.41 8.68
C SER A 5 33.54 43.26 8.53
N LEU A 6 33.01 44.15 7.71
CA LEU A 6 31.62 44.47 7.42
C LEU A 6 31.16 43.66 6.19
N VAL A 7 29.98 43.04 6.22
CA VAL A 7 29.20 42.77 5.00
C VAL A 7 27.71 42.98 5.30
N GLN A 8 27.12 43.98 4.63
CA GLN A 8 25.70 44.29 4.58
C GLN A 8 24.95 43.27 3.72
N VAL A 9 23.72 42.90 4.11
CA VAL A 9 22.69 42.45 3.16
C VAL A 9 21.35 43.09 3.52
N SER A 10 20.69 43.52 2.44
CA SER A 10 19.58 44.45 2.30
C SER A 10 18.22 43.86 2.65
N THR A 11 17.38 44.66 3.31
CA THR A 11 15.94 44.49 3.51
C THR A 11 15.14 45.21 2.41
N CYS A 12 14.18 44.54 1.76
CA CYS A 12 12.83 45.06 1.45
C CYS A 12 11.96 44.02 0.70
N PRO A 13 10.61 44.19 0.67
CA PRO A 13 9.63 43.11 0.53
C PRO A 13 8.86 43.11 -0.80
N THR A 14 8.30 41.97 -1.22
CA THR A 14 7.25 41.95 -2.26
C THR A 14 6.32 40.73 -2.21
N LEU A 15 5.06 41.02 -2.52
CA LEU A 15 3.86 40.19 -2.66
C LEU A 15 3.97 38.99 -3.61
N VAL A 16 3.24 37.90 -3.28
CA VAL A 16 2.79 36.84 -4.21
C VAL A 16 1.36 36.46 -3.79
N SER A 17 0.31 36.97 -4.45
CA SER A 17 -0.29 36.55 -5.72
C SER A 17 -1.02 35.20 -5.67
N SER A 18 -2.34 35.31 -5.64
CA SER A 18 -3.38 34.27 -5.68
C SER A 18 -3.74 33.90 -7.12
N SER A 19 -3.85 32.61 -7.41
CA SER A 19 -4.26 32.09 -8.72
C SER A 19 -5.79 32.14 -8.88
N LEU A 20 -6.27 33.08 -9.70
CA LEU A 20 -7.62 33.13 -10.25
C LEU A 20 -7.69 32.33 -11.55
N ILE A 21 -8.63 31.39 -11.64
CA ILE A 21 -9.06 30.79 -12.91
C ILE A 21 -10.20 31.64 -13.46
N THR A 22 -9.95 32.27 -14.60
CA THR A 22 -10.93 32.98 -15.43
C THR A 22 -11.57 32.02 -16.44
N SER A 23 -12.90 31.98 -16.51
CA SER A 23 -13.61 31.54 -17.72
C SER A 23 -14.78 32.49 -18.02
N THR A 24 -14.54 33.27 -19.07
CA THR A 24 -15.44 33.87 -20.08
C THR A 24 -16.87 34.29 -19.70
N ARG A 25 -17.06 35.61 -19.75
CA ARG A 25 -18.33 36.35 -19.80
C ARG A 25 -18.63 36.71 -21.26
N ASN A 26 -19.82 36.38 -21.76
CA ASN A 26 -20.47 37.02 -22.92
C ASN A 26 -21.99 37.00 -22.65
N SER A 27 -22.58 38.15 -22.31
CA SER A 27 -23.30 39.05 -23.22
C SER A 27 -24.76 38.64 -23.44
N THR A 28 -25.63 39.22 -22.61
CA THR A 28 -27.09 39.26 -22.73
C THR A 28 -27.51 40.39 -23.65
N ASN A 29 -28.30 40.10 -24.69
CA ASN A 29 -29.53 40.79 -25.09
C ASN A 29 -30.01 40.25 -26.44
N PHE A 30 -31.30 39.91 -26.52
CA PHE A 30 -32.24 40.06 -27.63
C PHE A 30 -33.32 38.96 -27.58
N LEU A 31 -34.57 39.40 -27.36
CA LEU A 31 -35.82 38.66 -27.58
C LEU A 31 -36.00 38.33 -29.07
N PRO A 32 -36.85 37.34 -29.41
CA PRO A 32 -38.15 37.70 -29.97
C PRO A 32 -39.34 36.83 -29.53
N HIS A 33 -40.52 37.29 -29.96
CA HIS A 33 -41.90 37.00 -29.56
C HIS A 33 -42.57 35.71 -30.12
N LEU A 34 -43.47 35.10 -29.30
CA LEU A 34 -44.87 34.60 -29.51
C LEU A 34 -45.24 33.59 -30.66
N PRO A 35 -46.23 32.66 -30.50
CA PRO A 35 -47.64 32.99 -30.22
C PRO A 35 -48.47 32.06 -29.27
N PRO A 36 -49.75 32.42 -28.96
CA PRO A 36 -50.63 31.76 -27.99
C PRO A 36 -51.83 31.00 -28.61
N LYS A 37 -52.43 30.04 -27.86
CA LYS A 37 -53.83 29.50 -27.90
C LYS A 37 -53.86 28.14 -27.16
N SER A 38 -54.94 27.59 -26.58
CA SER A 38 -56.29 28.04 -26.21
C SER A 38 -56.92 27.03 -25.24
N GLN A 39 -57.68 27.52 -24.25
CA GLN A 39 -58.90 26.98 -23.62
C GLN A 39 -59.14 25.46 -23.49
N LYS A 40 -59.49 25.02 -22.27
CA LYS A 40 -60.75 24.29 -22.02
C LYS A 40 -61.28 24.54 -20.60
N LYS A 41 -62.60 24.71 -20.55
CA LYS A 41 -63.48 25.17 -19.47
C LYS A 41 -64.47 24.03 -19.18
N LEU A 42 -64.85 23.80 -17.91
CA LEU A 42 -66.11 23.24 -17.38
C LEU A 42 -65.81 22.64 -15.99
N SER A 43 -66.64 22.66 -14.94
CA SER A 43 -67.89 23.35 -14.59
C SER A 43 -68.18 22.94 -13.15
N THR A 44 -68.50 23.87 -12.27
CA THR A 44 -69.04 23.58 -10.93
C THR A 44 -70.55 23.42 -11.04
N ILE A 45 -71.07 22.22 -10.79
CA ILE A 45 -72.50 21.97 -10.65
C ILE A 45 -72.89 22.21 -9.19
N ARG A 46 -73.77 23.20 -8.99
CA ARG A 46 -74.52 23.46 -7.77
C ARG A 46 -75.90 22.84 -7.96
N ALA A 47 -76.34 22.02 -7.02
CA ALA A 47 -77.75 21.62 -6.91
C ALA A 47 -78.29 22.12 -5.57
N ALA A 48 -79.37 22.89 -5.65
CA ALA A 48 -80.24 23.23 -4.54
C ALA A 48 -81.55 22.45 -4.74
N SER A 49 -82.10 21.89 -3.67
CA SER A 49 -83.56 21.77 -3.51
C SER A 49 -83.90 21.59 -2.04
N SER A 50 -85.04 22.18 -1.68
CA SER A 50 -85.67 22.25 -0.36
C SER A 50 -87.10 21.67 -0.46
N ALA A 51 -87.62 21.20 0.69
CA ALA A 51 -89.00 20.77 1.00
C ALA A 51 -89.46 19.42 0.39
N GLU A 52 -90.27 18.56 1.00
CA GLU A 52 -90.98 18.51 2.29
C GLU A 52 -91.47 17.05 2.54
N THR A 53 -91.66 16.69 3.81
CA THR A 53 -92.70 15.78 4.39
C THR A 53 -92.79 14.28 4.01
N GLY A 54 -92.80 13.40 5.04
CA GLY A 54 -93.48 12.08 4.99
C GLY A 54 -92.81 10.93 5.76
N GLN A 55 -93.52 10.32 6.71
CA GLN A 55 -93.10 9.25 7.65
C GLN A 55 -92.84 7.86 7.03
N SER A 56 -91.91 7.08 7.63
CA SER A 56 -92.08 5.70 8.17
C SER A 56 -90.75 4.91 8.30
N LYS A 57 -90.61 4.11 9.37
CA LYS A 57 -89.56 3.09 9.66
C LYS A 57 -90.09 1.69 9.25
N PRO A 58 -89.31 0.57 9.31
CA PRO A 58 -87.87 0.27 9.22
C PRO A 58 -87.64 -0.99 8.29
N PRO A 59 -86.64 -1.91 8.44
CA PRO A 59 -85.18 -1.83 8.73
C PRO A 59 -84.31 -2.48 7.59
N LEU A 60 -82.98 -2.52 7.80
CA LEU A 60 -82.06 -3.66 7.50
C LEU A 60 -80.78 -3.34 6.69
N SER A 61 -79.65 -3.32 7.42
CA SER A 61 -78.33 -3.92 7.11
C SER A 61 -77.20 -3.13 6.41
N LYS A 62 -75.99 -3.40 6.96
CA LYS A 62 -74.60 -3.29 6.47
C LYS A 62 -73.97 -1.88 6.48
N ALA A 63 -73.10 -1.55 7.44
CA ALA A 63 -71.72 -2.01 7.65
C ALA A 63 -70.73 -1.51 6.58
N ASP A 64 -69.63 -0.94 7.11
CA ASP A 64 -68.35 -0.57 6.48
C ASP A 64 -68.24 0.73 5.69
N GLU A 65 -68.17 1.84 6.45
CA GLU A 65 -67.53 3.07 5.98
C GLU A 65 -66.00 2.94 6.11
N LYS A 66 -65.34 2.59 4.99
CA LYS A 66 -63.87 2.67 4.84
C LYS A 66 -63.38 4.10 5.07
N LYS A 67 -63.01 4.42 6.31
CA LYS A 67 -62.22 5.62 6.63
C LYS A 67 -60.77 5.35 6.23
N ASN A 68 -60.30 6.07 5.23
CA ASN A 68 -58.92 6.01 4.77
C ASN A 68 -57.97 6.33 5.94
N PRO A 69 -57.09 5.40 6.36
CA PRO A 69 -56.20 5.60 7.52
C PRO A 69 -55.20 6.75 7.31
N PHE A 70 -54.95 7.11 6.06
CA PHE A 70 -54.11 8.26 5.69
C PHE A 70 -54.79 9.63 5.88
N ALA A 71 -56.13 9.68 5.90
CA ALA A 71 -56.85 10.94 6.15
C ALA A 71 -56.65 11.40 7.60
N ILE A 72 -56.62 10.46 8.53
CA ILE A 72 -56.34 10.72 9.96
C ILE A 72 -54.92 11.28 10.13
N ILE A 73 -53.92 10.76 9.42
CA ILE A 73 -52.53 11.24 9.52
C ILE A 73 -52.36 12.65 8.90
N LEU A 74 -53.14 13.00 7.87
CA LEU A 74 -53.09 14.31 7.22
C LEU A 74 -53.89 15.41 7.95
N ASP A 75 -54.91 15.06 8.72
CA ASP A 75 -55.75 16.04 9.44
C ASP A 75 -55.20 16.43 10.81
N ILE A 76 -54.37 15.58 11.43
CA ILE A 76 -53.67 15.85 12.70
C ILE A 76 -52.77 17.11 12.62
N PRO A 77 -51.89 17.30 11.61
CA PRO A 77 -51.08 18.51 11.52
C PRO A 77 -51.93 19.77 11.27
N ARG A 78 -53.06 19.67 10.55
CA ARG A 78 -53.93 20.82 10.25
C ARG A 78 -54.73 21.31 11.44
N THR A 79 -55.24 20.40 12.27
CA THR A 79 -55.99 20.74 13.49
C THR A 79 -55.06 21.33 14.56
N ILE A 80 -53.88 20.72 14.75
CA ILE A 80 -52.84 21.25 15.65
C ILE A 80 -52.40 22.64 15.19
N TRP A 81 -52.14 22.85 13.89
CA TRP A 81 -51.72 24.15 13.35
C TRP A 81 -52.77 25.26 13.57
N ARG A 82 -54.06 24.96 13.44
CA ARG A 82 -55.13 25.93 13.74
C ARG A 82 -55.23 26.26 15.23
N GLN A 83 -54.93 25.31 16.10
CA GLN A 83 -55.01 25.49 17.55
C GLN A 83 -53.80 26.26 18.10
N THR A 84 -52.60 26.06 17.54
CA THR A 84 -51.38 26.79 17.93
C THR A 84 -51.23 28.14 17.24
N SER A 85 -51.79 28.36 16.05
CA SER A 85 -51.67 29.66 15.35
C SER A 85 -52.57 30.77 15.90
N ARG A 86 -53.70 30.44 16.56
CA ARG A 86 -54.62 31.43 17.16
C ARG A 86 -54.01 32.25 18.31
N PRO A 87 -53.35 31.66 19.33
CA PRO A 87 -52.71 32.44 20.39
C PRO A 87 -51.46 33.20 19.90
N LEU A 88 -50.78 32.71 18.85
CA LEU A 88 -49.62 33.40 18.27
C LEU A 88 -50.01 34.62 17.41
N SER A 89 -51.19 34.62 16.80
CA SER A 89 -51.70 35.76 16.05
C SER A 89 -52.10 36.96 16.94
N ASP A 90 -52.40 36.72 18.23
CA ASP A 90 -52.72 37.79 19.18
C ASP A 90 -51.51 38.67 19.53
N PHE A 91 -50.29 38.19 19.24
CA PHE A 91 -49.05 38.96 19.37
C PHE A 91 -48.74 39.85 18.14
N GLY A 92 -49.69 40.04 17.22
CA GLY A 92 -49.54 40.94 16.07
C GLY A 92 -48.80 40.34 14.86
N PHE A 93 -48.49 39.04 14.88
CA PHE A 93 -47.84 38.35 13.78
C PHE A 93 -48.87 37.89 12.72
N GLY A 94 -48.85 38.52 11.54
CA GLY A 94 -49.71 38.13 10.42
C GLY A 94 -49.40 36.75 9.85
N LYS A 95 -50.36 36.12 9.17
CA LYS A 95 -50.22 34.77 8.58
C LYS A 95 -48.98 34.61 7.66
N ARG A 96 -48.53 35.69 7.01
CA ARG A 96 -47.30 35.71 6.18
C ARG A 96 -46.03 35.67 7.04
N SER A 97 -45.99 36.41 8.14
CA SER A 97 -44.84 36.44 9.06
C SER A 97 -44.58 35.10 9.76
N ILE A 98 -45.64 34.32 10.05
CA ILE A 98 -45.51 32.97 10.61
C ILE A 98 -44.85 32.02 9.59
N TRP A 99 -45.17 32.18 8.30
CA TRP A 99 -44.58 31.36 7.24
C TRP A 99 -43.11 31.75 6.98
N GLU A 100 -42.81 33.03 6.97
CA GLU A 100 -41.43 33.56 6.83
C GLU A 100 -40.54 33.14 8.02
N GLY A 101 -41.04 33.22 9.26
CA GLY A 101 -40.34 32.75 10.46
C GLY A 101 -40.17 31.22 10.49
N GLY A 102 -41.14 30.47 9.96
CA GLY A 102 -41.05 29.01 9.83
C GLY A 102 -39.93 28.57 8.89
N VAL A 103 -39.72 29.26 7.76
CA VAL A 103 -38.62 28.97 6.84
C VAL A 103 -37.27 29.28 7.48
N GLY A 104 -37.16 30.38 8.22
CA GLY A 104 -35.96 30.73 8.98
C GLY A 104 -35.61 29.68 10.03
N LEU A 105 -36.59 29.26 10.84
CA LEU A 105 -36.39 28.21 11.84
C LEU A 105 -36.04 26.87 11.20
N PHE A 106 -36.62 26.53 10.04
CA PHE A 106 -36.29 25.31 9.31
C PHE A 106 -34.84 25.31 8.82
N LEU A 107 -34.35 26.44 8.28
CA LEU A 107 -32.95 26.58 7.86
C LEU A 107 -31.98 26.49 9.05
N VAL A 108 -32.29 27.18 10.15
CA VAL A 108 -31.44 27.13 11.36
C VAL A 108 -31.45 25.73 11.98
N SER A 109 -32.61 25.10 12.11
CA SER A 109 -32.71 23.73 12.62
C SER A 109 -32.00 22.73 11.72
N GLY A 110 -32.20 22.83 10.40
CA GLY A 110 -31.55 21.96 9.42
C GLY A 110 -30.03 22.08 9.43
N THR A 111 -29.49 23.30 9.55
CA THR A 111 -28.04 23.52 9.65
C THR A 111 -27.46 22.95 10.93
N VAL A 112 -28.12 23.11 12.08
CA VAL A 112 -27.70 22.52 13.35
C VAL A 112 -27.70 21.00 13.29
N LEU A 113 -28.76 20.40 12.74
CA LEU A 113 -28.91 18.95 12.65
C LEU A 113 -27.89 18.33 11.68
N LEU A 114 -27.60 19.03 10.57
CA LEU A 114 -26.52 18.66 9.64
C LEU A 114 -25.15 18.72 10.31
N ALA A 115 -24.86 19.79 11.06
CA ALA A 115 -23.58 19.94 11.77
C ALA A 115 -23.37 18.84 12.81
N LEU A 116 -24.40 18.49 13.58
CA LEU A 116 -24.35 17.38 14.54
C LEU A 116 -24.14 16.03 13.85
N SER A 117 -24.82 15.78 12.72
CA SER A 117 -24.64 14.56 11.93
C SER A 117 -23.21 14.43 11.39
N LEU A 118 -22.66 15.52 10.83
CA LEU A 118 -21.27 15.56 10.35
C LEU A 118 -20.27 15.37 11.49
N ALA A 119 -20.50 15.99 12.65
CA ALA A 119 -19.67 15.78 13.84
C ALA A 119 -19.72 14.32 14.33
N TRP A 120 -20.90 13.68 14.28
CA TRP A 120 -21.09 12.28 14.65
C TRP A 120 -20.38 11.32 13.68
N LEU A 121 -20.56 11.51 12.36
CA LEU A 121 -19.88 10.71 11.33
C LEU A 121 -18.36 10.86 11.45
N ARG A 122 -17.89 12.10 11.63
CA ARG A 122 -16.47 12.37 11.84
C ARG A 122 -15.99 11.66 13.10
N GLY A 123 -16.71 11.76 14.22
CA GLY A 123 -16.37 11.12 15.49
C GLY A 123 -16.23 9.59 15.41
N PHE A 124 -17.11 8.91 14.65
CA PHE A 124 -17.04 7.46 14.47
C PHE A 124 -15.83 7.01 13.64
N GLN A 125 -15.59 7.67 12.49
CA GLN A 125 -14.42 7.38 11.65
C GLN A 125 -13.10 7.76 12.30
N VAL A 126 -13.10 8.86 13.05
CA VAL A 126 -11.99 9.32 13.89
C VAL A 126 -11.69 8.23 14.90
N ARG A 127 -12.64 7.81 15.75
CA ARG A 127 -12.40 6.86 16.84
C ARG A 127 -11.77 5.53 16.40
N SER A 128 -12.12 5.02 15.22
CA SER A 128 -11.49 3.81 14.66
C SER A 128 -10.04 4.03 14.22
N LYS A 129 -9.68 5.23 13.78
CA LYS A 129 -8.31 5.59 13.37
C LYS A 129 -7.38 5.97 14.53
N PHE A 130 -7.90 6.18 15.75
CA PHE A 130 -7.08 6.57 16.92
C PHE A 130 -6.58 5.39 17.76
N ARG A 131 -6.88 4.14 17.39
CA ARG A 131 -6.39 2.97 18.12
C ARG A 131 -5.08 2.45 17.55
N LYS A 132 -4.14 3.36 17.33
CA LYS A 132 -2.79 3.02 16.91
C LYS A 132 -1.91 2.83 18.14
N TYR A 133 -0.93 1.96 18.02
CA TYR A 133 0.11 1.82 19.04
C TYR A 133 1.49 1.81 18.39
N LEU A 134 2.49 2.13 19.19
CA LEU A 134 3.87 2.17 18.75
C LEU A 134 4.59 0.88 19.15
N ALA A 135 5.37 0.30 18.25
CA ALA A 135 6.32 -0.75 18.55
C ALA A 135 7.73 -0.26 18.18
N VAL A 136 8.74 -0.67 18.95
CA VAL A 136 10.13 -0.29 18.67
C VAL A 136 10.92 -1.54 18.32
N PHE A 137 11.47 -1.57 17.11
CA PHE A 137 12.33 -2.68 16.67
C PHE A 137 13.79 -2.27 16.69
N GLU A 138 14.61 -3.03 17.41
CA GLU A 138 16.05 -2.82 17.50
C GLU A 138 16.77 -3.72 16.49
N PHE A 139 17.50 -3.11 15.56
CA PHE A 139 18.31 -3.81 14.56
C PHE A 139 19.80 -3.51 14.77
N ALA A 140 20.66 -4.47 14.44
CA ALA A 140 22.10 -4.24 14.37
C ALA A 140 22.50 -3.44 13.12
N GLN A 141 21.78 -3.67 12.00
CA GLN A 141 22.05 -3.06 10.70
C GLN A 141 20.73 -2.52 10.09
N ALA A 142 20.79 -1.35 9.45
CA ALA A 142 19.59 -0.66 8.98
C ALA A 142 19.06 -1.16 7.62
N CYS A 143 19.88 -1.77 6.76
CA CYS A 143 19.48 -2.30 5.44
C CYS A 143 18.54 -1.40 4.61
N GLY A 144 18.70 -0.07 4.70
CA GLY A 144 17.86 0.89 3.98
C GLY A 144 16.55 1.31 4.66
N ILE A 145 16.30 0.94 5.94
CA ILE A 145 15.10 1.36 6.68
C ILE A 145 15.04 2.89 6.70
N SER A 146 13.87 3.42 6.31
CA SER A 146 13.59 4.84 6.31
C SER A 146 12.18 5.10 6.85
N THR A 147 11.85 6.37 7.08
CA THR A 147 10.49 6.76 7.43
C THR A 147 9.54 6.41 6.28
N GLY A 148 8.45 5.71 6.57
CA GLY A 148 7.52 5.20 5.58
C GLY A 148 7.78 3.76 5.14
N THR A 149 8.86 3.11 5.60
CA THR A 149 9.06 1.67 5.39
C THR A 149 7.85 0.89 5.91
N GLN A 150 7.29 0.04 5.05
CA GLN A 150 6.11 -0.76 5.38
C GLN A 150 6.48 -1.90 6.32
N VAL A 151 5.60 -2.17 7.29
CA VAL A 151 5.70 -3.29 8.21
C VAL A 151 4.60 -4.27 7.91
N ARG A 152 4.95 -5.54 7.75
CA ARG A 152 4.04 -6.59 7.32
C ARG A 152 4.05 -7.75 8.30
N ILE A 153 2.88 -8.34 8.53
CA ILE A 153 2.78 -9.63 9.23
C ILE A 153 2.32 -10.65 8.20
N ARG A 154 3.13 -11.70 7.97
CA ARG A 154 2.84 -12.76 6.98
C ARG A 154 2.41 -12.20 5.60
N GLY A 155 3.05 -11.12 5.14
CA GLY A 155 2.80 -10.49 3.84
C GLY A 155 1.65 -9.46 3.80
N VAL A 156 0.94 -9.22 4.90
CA VAL A 156 -0.10 -8.17 4.98
C VAL A 156 0.47 -6.94 5.66
N THR A 157 0.31 -5.75 5.05
CA THR A 157 0.75 -4.49 5.65
C THR A 157 -0.10 -4.15 6.87
N VAL A 158 0.56 -3.89 7.99
CA VAL A 158 -0.07 -3.63 9.30
C VAL A 158 0.30 -2.27 9.90
N GLY A 159 1.29 -1.61 9.32
CA GLY A 159 1.85 -0.38 9.87
C GLY A 159 3.03 0.12 9.06
N ASN A 160 3.59 1.25 9.50
CA ASN A 160 4.70 1.91 8.86
C ASN A 160 5.70 2.44 9.89
N VAL A 161 6.97 2.54 9.49
CA VAL A 161 8.01 3.19 10.30
C VAL A 161 7.79 4.69 10.31
N ILE A 162 7.55 5.28 11.48
CA ILE A 162 7.35 6.74 11.63
C ILE A 162 8.66 7.47 11.92
N ARG A 163 9.64 6.79 12.51
CA ARG A 163 10.91 7.38 12.92
C ARG A 163 11.99 6.31 13.04
N VAL A 164 13.22 6.67 12.68
CA VAL A 164 14.41 5.82 12.84
C VAL A 164 15.41 6.58 13.71
N ASN A 165 15.86 5.96 14.80
CA ASN A 165 16.90 6.47 15.68
C ASN A 165 18.18 5.66 15.48
N PRO A 166 19.18 6.19 14.76
CA PRO A 166 20.48 5.56 14.71
C PRO A 166 21.21 5.72 16.05
N SER A 167 21.81 4.65 16.55
CA SER A 167 22.76 4.65 17.65
C SER A 167 24.03 3.89 17.22
N LEU A 168 25.14 4.07 17.94
CA LEU A 168 26.43 3.47 17.59
C LEU A 168 26.42 1.94 17.64
N LYS A 169 25.54 1.35 18.47
CA LYS A 169 25.45 -0.09 18.69
C LYS A 169 24.29 -0.74 17.94
N ASN A 170 23.19 -0.01 17.81
CA ASN A 170 21.93 -0.51 17.28
C ASN A 170 21.14 0.64 16.65
N ILE A 171 20.16 0.30 15.82
CA ILE A 171 19.21 1.24 15.24
C ILE A 171 17.84 0.90 15.79
N GLU A 172 17.12 1.90 16.29
CA GLU A 172 15.74 1.74 16.76
C GLU A 172 14.78 2.26 15.70
N ALA A 173 14.01 1.38 15.09
CA ALA A 173 12.90 1.74 14.20
C ALA A 173 11.61 1.82 15.02
N VAL A 174 11.03 3.01 15.08
CA VAL A 174 9.72 3.24 15.72
C VAL A 174 8.64 3.03 14.67
N VAL A 175 7.82 2.02 14.89
CA VAL A 175 6.74 1.58 14.01
C VAL A 175 5.41 1.99 14.60
N GLU A 176 4.55 2.57 13.77
CA GLU A 176 3.15 2.80 14.09
C GLU A 176 2.30 1.68 13.48
N VAL A 177 1.61 0.93 14.33
CA VAL A 177 0.66 -0.12 13.92
C VAL A 177 -0.74 0.49 13.80
N GLU A 178 -1.46 0.15 12.73
CA GLU A 178 -2.69 0.83 12.34
C GLU A 178 -3.90 0.58 13.25
N ASP A 179 -3.97 -0.60 13.90
CA ASP A 179 -5.11 -1.04 14.73
C ASP A 179 -4.63 -1.81 15.98
N ASP A 180 -5.29 -1.61 17.11
CA ASP A 180 -5.04 -2.28 18.39
C ASP A 180 -5.44 -3.76 18.38
N LYS A 181 -6.24 -4.16 17.38
CA LYS A 181 -6.56 -5.56 17.10
C LYS A 181 -5.42 -6.33 16.45
N ILE A 182 -4.46 -5.63 15.84
CA ILE A 182 -3.29 -6.27 15.23
C ILE A 182 -2.28 -6.54 16.33
N ILE A 183 -2.22 -7.80 16.73
CA ILE A 183 -1.33 -8.26 17.80
C ILE A 183 -0.01 -8.73 17.20
N ILE A 184 1.10 -8.25 17.75
CA ILE A 184 2.45 -8.74 17.43
C ILE A 184 2.92 -9.62 18.58
N PRO A 185 2.98 -10.95 18.41
CA PRO A 185 3.51 -11.86 19.42
C PRO A 185 5.00 -11.63 19.68
N ARG A 186 5.44 -11.78 20.93
CA ARG A 186 6.86 -11.64 21.30
C ARG A 186 7.76 -12.72 20.73
N ASN A 187 7.21 -13.90 20.43
CA ASN A 187 7.94 -15.00 19.81
C ASN A 187 8.05 -14.83 18.28
N SER A 188 7.61 -13.71 17.72
CA SER A 188 7.74 -13.43 16.29
C SER A 188 9.19 -13.15 15.92
N LEU A 189 9.62 -13.69 14.78
CA LEU A 189 10.85 -13.30 14.13
C LEU A 189 10.60 -12.02 13.34
N VAL A 190 11.34 -10.96 13.64
CA VAL A 190 11.26 -9.69 12.89
C VAL A 190 12.52 -9.54 12.08
N GLU A 191 12.35 -9.42 10.78
CA GLU A 191 13.43 -9.33 9.81
C GLU A 191 13.25 -8.10 8.93
N VAL A 192 14.36 -7.43 8.64
CA VAL A 192 14.40 -6.41 7.60
C VAL A 192 14.84 -7.07 6.32
N ASN A 193 13.92 -7.12 5.36
CA ASN A 193 14.14 -7.67 4.05
C ASN A 193 14.16 -6.55 3.02
N GLN A 194 15.00 -6.71 2.01
CA GLN A 194 14.99 -5.88 0.81
C GLN A 194 14.45 -6.75 -0.32
N SER A 195 13.25 -6.44 -0.80
CA SER A 195 12.55 -7.25 -1.80
C SER A 195 12.06 -6.40 -2.97
N GLY A 196 11.77 -7.08 -4.09
CA GLY A 196 11.27 -6.45 -5.30
C GLY A 196 12.36 -5.91 -6.23
N LEU A 197 11.98 -5.63 -7.47
CA LEU A 197 12.88 -5.12 -8.51
C LEU A 197 13.44 -3.73 -8.18
N LEU A 198 12.69 -2.95 -7.39
CA LEU A 198 13.05 -1.61 -6.96
C LEU A 198 13.78 -1.57 -5.61
N MET A 199 14.17 -2.74 -5.08
CA MET A 199 14.97 -2.82 -3.85
C MET A 199 14.30 -2.14 -2.65
N GLU A 200 12.99 -2.33 -2.51
CA GLU A 200 12.21 -1.75 -1.43
C GLU A 200 12.53 -2.45 -0.10
N THR A 201 12.83 -1.65 0.92
CA THR A 201 13.03 -2.16 2.28
C THR A 201 11.68 -2.35 2.96
N LEU A 202 11.48 -3.54 3.53
CA LEU A 202 10.27 -3.97 4.21
C LEU A 202 10.65 -4.61 5.55
N ILE A 203 9.82 -4.43 6.57
CA ILE A 203 9.97 -5.15 7.83
C ILE A 203 8.93 -6.26 7.85
N ASP A 204 9.40 -7.51 7.78
CA ASP A 204 8.54 -8.69 7.85
C ASP A 204 8.55 -9.27 9.27
N ILE A 205 7.35 -9.47 9.79
CA ILE A 205 7.09 -10.07 11.08
C ILE A 205 6.49 -11.46 10.83
N THR A 206 7.19 -12.49 11.31
CA THR A 206 6.79 -13.89 11.19
C THR A 206 6.54 -14.48 12.58
N PRO A 207 5.28 -14.58 13.02
CA PRO A 207 4.93 -15.25 14.28
C PRO A 207 5.34 -16.72 14.25
N ARG A 208 6.03 -17.17 15.31
CA ARG A 208 6.38 -18.58 15.49
C ARG A 208 5.27 -19.31 16.22
N ASP A 209 5.12 -20.60 15.94
CA ASP A 209 4.17 -21.44 16.65
C ASP A 209 4.73 -21.89 18.01
N PRO A 210 3.89 -21.98 19.06
CA PRO A 210 2.48 -21.63 19.07
C PRO A 210 2.25 -20.10 19.09
N VAL A 211 1.27 -19.62 18.33
CA VAL A 211 0.86 -18.21 18.38
C VAL A 211 0.08 -17.97 19.68
N PRO A 212 0.56 -17.10 20.59
CA PRO A 212 -0.14 -16.83 21.84
C PRO A 212 -1.45 -16.07 21.57
N ALA A 213 -2.49 -16.44 22.32
CA ALA A 213 -3.75 -15.70 22.36
C ALA A 213 -3.77 -14.85 23.64
N PRO A 214 -3.50 -13.53 23.56
CA PRO A 214 -3.48 -12.68 24.75
C PRO A 214 -4.89 -12.44 25.28
N SER A 215 -4.98 -12.21 26.59
CA SER A 215 -6.24 -11.82 27.24
C SER A 215 -6.51 -10.31 27.09
N VAL A 216 -5.45 -9.51 26.94
CA VAL A 216 -5.51 -8.05 26.86
C VAL A 216 -4.84 -7.51 25.60
N GLY A 217 -5.31 -6.36 25.11
CA GLY A 217 -4.76 -5.69 23.93
C GLY A 217 -3.46 -4.89 24.19
N PRO A 218 -2.76 -4.46 23.14
CA PRO A 218 -1.45 -3.80 23.22
C PRO A 218 -1.45 -2.42 23.93
N LEU A 219 -2.60 -1.73 23.96
CA LEU A 219 -2.77 -0.46 24.69
C LEU A 219 -3.23 -0.64 26.15
N HIS A 220 -3.53 -1.86 26.59
CA HIS A 220 -4.03 -2.09 27.95
C HIS A 220 -2.89 -2.01 28.96
N ALA A 221 -3.15 -1.44 30.15
CA ALA A 221 -2.15 -1.27 31.20
C ALA A 221 -1.54 -2.60 31.69
N GLU A 222 -2.26 -3.70 31.54
CA GLU A 222 -1.83 -5.03 31.97
C GLU A 222 -1.09 -5.83 30.90
N CYS A 223 -0.96 -5.29 29.68
CA CYS A 223 -0.25 -5.94 28.58
C CYS A 223 1.20 -6.31 28.97
N ALA A 224 1.88 -5.38 29.67
CA ALA A 224 3.26 -5.59 30.12
C ALA A 224 3.40 -6.71 31.17
N LYS A 225 2.33 -7.00 31.93
CA LYS A 225 2.33 -8.07 32.94
C LYS A 225 2.19 -9.45 32.30
N GLU A 226 1.37 -9.56 31.25
CA GLU A 226 1.16 -10.80 30.50
C GLU A 226 2.41 -11.18 29.68
N GLY A 227 3.06 -10.19 29.06
CA GLY A 227 4.37 -10.39 28.40
C GLY A 227 4.36 -11.30 27.17
N LEU A 228 3.18 -11.70 26.67
CA LEU A 228 3.03 -12.54 25.48
C LEU A 228 3.13 -11.77 24.17
N ILE A 229 2.80 -10.47 24.19
CA ILE A 229 2.70 -9.61 23.02
C ILE A 229 3.56 -8.36 23.18
N VAL A 230 3.82 -7.65 22.09
CA VAL A 230 4.50 -6.35 22.10
C VAL A 230 3.48 -5.25 22.42
N CYS A 231 3.67 -4.59 23.55
CA CYS A 231 2.80 -3.50 24.01
C CYS A 231 3.20 -2.13 23.45
N ASP A 232 2.38 -1.10 23.68
CA ASP A 232 2.71 0.26 23.26
C ASP A 232 4.09 0.73 23.76
N LYS A 233 4.89 1.26 22.84
CA LYS A 233 6.28 1.75 23.01
C LYS A 233 7.26 0.71 23.54
N GLN A 234 6.92 -0.57 23.45
CA GLN A 234 7.80 -1.64 23.88
C GLN A 234 8.81 -2.00 22.80
N LYS A 235 10.01 -2.38 23.26
CA LYS A 235 11.11 -2.77 22.38
C LYS A 235 11.11 -4.27 22.11
N MET A 236 11.43 -4.64 20.88
CA MET A 236 11.66 -6.01 20.46
C MET A 236 12.88 -6.07 19.53
N LYS A 237 13.64 -7.16 19.60
CA LYS A 237 14.81 -7.34 18.72
C LYS A 237 14.37 -7.76 17.34
N GLY A 238 14.94 -7.12 16.33
CA GLY A 238 14.85 -7.52 14.95
C GLY A 238 16.22 -7.94 14.39
N TYR A 239 16.18 -8.67 13.29
CA TYR A 239 17.35 -9.23 12.62
C TYR A 239 17.42 -8.72 11.18
N GLN A 240 18.61 -8.76 10.61
CA GLN A 240 18.80 -8.55 9.19
C GLN A 240 18.39 -9.83 8.45
N GLY A 241 17.44 -9.71 7.53
CA GLY A 241 17.08 -10.77 6.61
C GLY A 241 17.90 -10.67 5.33
N VAL A 242 17.24 -10.82 4.18
CA VAL A 242 17.91 -10.74 2.87
C VAL A 242 18.15 -9.28 2.48
N SER A 243 19.40 -8.94 2.17
CA SER A 243 19.79 -7.61 1.69
C SER A 243 20.73 -7.72 0.48
N LEU A 244 20.49 -6.93 -0.57
CA LEU A 244 21.34 -6.96 -1.76
C LEU A 244 22.74 -6.44 -1.47
N ASP A 245 22.85 -5.44 -0.60
CA ASP A 245 24.14 -4.87 -0.19
C ASP A 245 25.06 -5.92 0.43
N ALA A 246 24.51 -6.82 1.27
CA ALA A 246 25.26 -7.93 1.82
C ALA A 246 25.68 -8.93 0.74
N LEU A 247 24.79 -9.24 -0.21
CA LEU A 247 25.10 -10.15 -1.32
C LEU A 247 26.22 -9.61 -2.22
N VAL A 248 26.15 -8.33 -2.60
CA VAL A 248 27.19 -7.64 -3.37
C VAL A 248 28.49 -7.57 -2.57
N GLY A 249 28.42 -7.30 -1.26
CA GLY A 249 29.57 -7.33 -0.37
C GLY A 249 30.25 -8.71 -0.33
N ILE A 250 29.47 -9.78 -0.28
CA ILE A 250 29.98 -11.16 -0.29
C ILE A 250 30.63 -11.47 -1.65
N PHE A 251 29.97 -11.17 -2.78
CA PHE A 251 30.53 -11.45 -4.10
C PHE A 251 31.77 -10.63 -4.42
N THR A 252 31.81 -9.36 -4.02
CA THR A 252 33.01 -8.52 -4.20
C THR A 252 34.18 -9.01 -3.35
N ARG A 253 33.93 -9.46 -2.11
CA ARG A 253 34.96 -10.08 -1.27
C ARG A 253 35.48 -11.38 -1.90
N ILE A 254 34.60 -12.26 -2.35
CA ILE A 254 34.98 -13.51 -3.04
C ILE A 254 35.77 -13.20 -4.30
N GLY A 255 35.33 -12.22 -5.11
CA GLY A 255 36.05 -11.82 -6.32
C GLY A 255 37.48 -11.36 -6.02
N ARG A 256 37.68 -10.57 -4.96
CA ARG A 256 39.01 -10.13 -4.53
C ARG A 256 39.88 -11.28 -4.00
N GLU A 257 39.30 -12.19 -3.22
CA GLU A 257 40.01 -13.37 -2.72
C GLU A 257 40.43 -14.30 -3.87
N VAL A 258 39.56 -14.51 -4.86
CA VAL A 258 39.87 -15.31 -6.07
C VAL A 258 40.92 -14.63 -6.94
N GLU A 259 40.87 -13.31 -7.11
CA GLU A 259 41.87 -12.55 -7.86
C GLU A 259 43.25 -12.65 -7.18
N GLU A 260 43.31 -12.48 -5.86
CA GLU A 260 44.56 -12.55 -5.10
C GLU A 260 45.18 -13.96 -5.11
N ILE A 261 44.36 -15.00 -4.86
CA ILE A 261 44.79 -16.40 -4.91
C ILE A 261 45.16 -16.81 -6.34
N GLY A 262 44.36 -16.40 -7.32
CA GLY A 262 44.55 -16.72 -8.74
C GLY A 262 45.87 -16.15 -9.27
N VAL A 263 46.16 -14.88 -8.99
CA VAL A 263 47.41 -14.24 -9.41
C VAL A 263 48.62 -14.84 -8.71
N ALA A 264 48.55 -15.07 -7.39
CA ALA A 264 49.66 -15.65 -6.64
C ALA A 264 49.98 -17.09 -7.08
N ASN A 265 48.94 -17.93 -7.25
CA ASN A 265 49.12 -19.31 -7.70
C ASN A 265 49.56 -19.38 -9.17
N ALA A 266 49.03 -18.52 -10.04
CA ALA A 266 49.46 -18.46 -11.44
C ALA A 266 50.94 -18.07 -11.54
N TYR A 267 51.40 -17.10 -10.74
CA TYR A 267 52.81 -16.71 -10.71
C TYR A 267 53.70 -17.85 -10.22
N MET A 268 53.33 -18.50 -9.11
CA MET A 268 54.05 -19.66 -8.58
C MET A 268 54.10 -20.83 -9.57
N LEU A 269 53.00 -21.09 -10.28
CA LEU A 269 52.92 -22.13 -11.29
C LEU A 269 53.80 -21.79 -12.50
N ALA A 270 53.74 -20.55 -12.99
CA ALA A 270 54.61 -20.06 -14.06
C ALA A 270 56.09 -20.20 -13.69
N GLN A 271 56.46 -19.86 -12.45
CA GLN A 271 57.84 -19.96 -11.97
C GLN A 271 58.30 -21.43 -11.87
N ARG A 272 57.46 -22.34 -11.39
CA ARG A 272 57.76 -23.79 -11.36
C ARG A 272 57.86 -24.39 -12.76
N VAL A 273 56.97 -24.00 -13.66
CA VAL A 273 57.03 -24.45 -15.06
C VAL A 273 58.32 -23.94 -15.72
N SER A 274 58.69 -22.68 -15.49
CA SER A 274 59.94 -22.13 -15.99
C SER A 274 61.17 -22.88 -15.45
N SER A 275 61.20 -23.24 -14.17
CA SER A 275 62.33 -23.98 -13.60
C SER A 275 62.42 -25.40 -14.17
N VAL A 276 61.29 -26.09 -14.32
CA VAL A 276 61.25 -27.44 -14.90
C VAL A 276 61.67 -27.42 -16.37
N ILE A 277 61.26 -26.40 -17.13
CA ILE A 277 61.68 -26.24 -18.53
C ILE A 277 63.20 -26.04 -18.62
N GLU A 278 63.78 -25.21 -17.77
CA GLU A 278 65.23 -25.01 -17.72
C GLU A 278 65.98 -26.30 -17.35
N GLU A 279 65.51 -27.04 -16.33
CA GLU A 279 66.08 -28.33 -15.95
C GLU A 279 65.94 -29.40 -17.06
N ALA A 280 64.84 -29.36 -17.82
CA ALA A 280 64.56 -30.31 -18.89
C ALA A 280 65.17 -29.94 -20.26
N ARG A 281 65.74 -28.74 -20.44
CA ARG A 281 66.40 -28.32 -21.70
C ARG A 281 67.34 -29.37 -22.31
N PRO A 282 68.30 -29.99 -21.58
CA PRO A 282 69.20 -30.97 -22.18
C PRO A 282 68.48 -32.25 -22.60
N LEU A 283 67.39 -32.64 -21.91
CA LEU A 283 66.58 -33.78 -22.28
C LEU A 283 65.75 -33.49 -23.54
N LEU A 284 65.18 -32.28 -23.62
CA LEU A 284 64.45 -31.82 -24.80
C LEU A 284 65.34 -31.78 -26.04
N ALA A 285 66.57 -31.26 -25.92
CA ALA A 285 67.55 -31.28 -27.02
C ALA A 285 67.90 -32.70 -27.48
N LYS A 286 67.96 -33.66 -26.55
CA LYS A 286 68.22 -35.06 -26.89
C LYS A 286 67.01 -35.74 -27.54
N ILE A 287 65.80 -35.38 -27.14
CA ILE A 287 64.55 -35.82 -27.79
C ILE A 287 64.44 -35.26 -29.20
N GLU A 288 64.79 -33.99 -29.41
CA GLU A 288 64.81 -33.35 -30.73
C GLU A 288 65.78 -34.06 -31.68
N ALA A 289 67.02 -34.34 -31.21
CA ALA A 289 67.98 -35.11 -31.99
C ALA A 289 67.48 -36.54 -32.32
N MET A 290 66.88 -37.24 -31.35
CA MET A 290 66.26 -38.55 -31.62
C MET A 290 65.06 -38.45 -32.57
N ALA A 291 64.28 -37.36 -32.52
CA ALA A 291 63.14 -37.16 -33.39
C ALA A 291 63.58 -36.90 -34.84
N GLU A 292 64.67 -36.16 -35.06
CA GLU A 292 65.30 -36.00 -36.37
C GLU A 292 65.77 -37.36 -36.93
N ASP A 293 66.36 -38.22 -36.10
CA ASP A 293 66.79 -39.57 -36.49
C ASP A 293 65.61 -40.51 -36.79
N ILE A 294 64.46 -40.33 -36.13
CA ILE A 294 63.24 -41.15 -36.33
C ILE A 294 62.43 -40.66 -37.53
N GLN A 295 62.53 -39.39 -37.91
CA GLN A 295 61.82 -38.80 -39.05
C GLN A 295 61.96 -39.60 -40.38
N PRO A 296 63.17 -40.03 -40.79
CA PRO A 296 63.32 -40.87 -41.99
C PRO A 296 62.76 -42.29 -41.81
N LEU A 297 62.82 -42.85 -40.60
CA LEU A 297 62.22 -44.17 -40.32
C LEU A 297 60.69 -44.11 -40.35
N LEU A 298 60.10 -43.00 -39.92
CA LEU A 298 58.65 -42.79 -40.06
C LEU A 298 58.24 -42.62 -41.52
N ALA A 299 59.05 -41.93 -42.32
CA ALA A 299 58.83 -41.80 -43.76
C ALA A 299 58.96 -43.15 -44.48
N GLU A 300 59.92 -43.99 -44.08
CA GLU A 300 60.09 -45.36 -44.59
C GLU A 300 58.88 -46.24 -44.20
N VAL A 301 58.42 -46.19 -42.94
CA VAL A 301 57.25 -46.95 -42.48
C VAL A 301 55.96 -46.49 -43.17
N HIS A 302 55.80 -45.19 -43.38
CA HIS A 302 54.67 -44.62 -44.14
C HIS A 302 54.69 -45.07 -45.61
N ASN A 303 55.86 -45.09 -46.25
CA ASN A 303 56.02 -45.51 -47.64
C ASN A 303 55.98 -47.04 -47.82
N SER A 304 56.33 -47.82 -46.79
CA SER A 304 56.35 -49.28 -46.81
C SER A 304 54.96 -49.94 -46.83
N GLY A 305 53.87 -49.17 -46.75
CA GLY A 305 52.50 -49.69 -46.85
C GLY A 305 52.00 -50.45 -45.61
N LEU A 306 52.83 -50.67 -44.60
CA LEU A 306 52.49 -51.37 -43.35
C LEU A 306 51.32 -50.73 -42.59
N LEU A 307 51.20 -49.40 -42.60
CA LEU A 307 50.06 -48.71 -41.99
C LEU A 307 48.74 -49.02 -42.71
N LYS A 308 48.76 -49.25 -44.03
CA LYS A 308 47.56 -49.67 -44.78
C LYS A 308 47.19 -51.13 -44.46
N GLU A 309 48.16 -51.99 -44.18
CA GLU A 309 47.89 -53.37 -43.76
C GLU A 309 47.31 -53.44 -42.35
N VAL A 310 47.83 -52.64 -41.42
CA VAL A 310 47.30 -52.54 -40.05
C VAL A 310 45.91 -51.90 -40.05
N GLU A 311 45.67 -50.89 -40.89
CA GLU A 311 44.34 -50.30 -41.07
C GLU A 311 43.37 -51.33 -41.69
N GLY A 312 43.82 -52.13 -42.65
CA GLY A 312 43.05 -53.23 -43.23
C GLY A 312 42.71 -54.33 -42.22
N LEU A 313 43.66 -54.73 -41.37
CA LEU A 313 43.48 -55.69 -40.29
C LEU A 313 42.58 -55.16 -39.17
N THR A 314 42.67 -53.86 -38.87
CA THR A 314 41.79 -53.21 -37.89
C THR A 314 40.37 -53.16 -38.44
N LYS A 315 40.21 -52.85 -39.73
CA LYS A 315 38.91 -52.83 -40.40
C LYS A 315 38.26 -54.21 -40.44
N SER A 316 39.02 -55.26 -40.76
CA SER A 316 38.51 -56.64 -40.75
C SER A 316 38.21 -57.14 -39.34
N LEU A 317 39.00 -56.76 -38.33
CA LEU A 317 38.71 -57.08 -36.93
C LEU A 317 37.45 -56.35 -36.43
N THR A 318 37.23 -55.10 -36.86
CA THR A 318 35.98 -54.38 -36.54
C THR A 318 34.77 -55.00 -37.22
N GLU A 319 34.86 -55.44 -38.48
CA GLU A 319 33.79 -56.16 -39.17
C GLU A 319 33.48 -57.51 -38.50
N ALA A 320 34.50 -58.30 -38.14
CA ALA A 320 34.33 -59.57 -37.44
C ALA A 320 33.74 -59.40 -36.03
N SER A 321 34.04 -58.29 -35.34
CA SER A 321 33.46 -57.98 -34.03
C SER A 321 31.99 -57.55 -34.10
N VAL A 322 31.55 -57.03 -35.25
CA VAL A 322 30.15 -56.65 -35.51
C VAL A 322 29.31 -57.87 -35.89
N ASP A 323 29.89 -58.86 -36.58
CA ASP A 323 29.22 -60.12 -36.96
C ASP A 323 28.98 -61.09 -35.78
N LEU A 324 29.61 -60.83 -34.64
CA LEU A 324 29.52 -61.63 -33.40
C LEU A 324 28.54 -61.05 -32.36
N ARG A 325 27.74 -60.04 -32.74
CA ARG A 325 26.76 -59.37 -31.89
C ARG A 325 25.34 -59.46 -32.47
#